data_AF-A0A7C1WKA7-F1
#
_entry.id   AF-A0A7C1WKA7-F1
#
_cell.length_a   1.000
_cell.length_b   1.000
_cell.length_c   1.000
_cell.angle_alpha   90.00
_cell.angle_beta   90.00
_cell.angle_gamma   90.00
#
_symmetry.space_group_name_H-M   'P 1'
#
loop_
_entity.id
_entity.type
_entity.pdbx_description
1 polymer ?
#
loop_
_entity_poly.entity_id
_entity_poly.type
_entity_poly.pdbx_seq_one_letter_code
_entity_poly.pdbx_strand_id
1 'polypeptide(L)'
;MSGSRQGRILLIRLRDAVDPETEERFTVKRYTSEKTDNEDGWRHVRITLEPSNPAFEPIVMTGDEEGDVDVIAELLEVLGCAAPESGTT
;
A
#
# COMPACT_ATOMS: atom_id res chain seq x y z
N MET A 1 1.49 4.45 17.59
CA MET A 1 2.29 5.48 16.87
C MET A 1 2.32 5.11 15.40
N SER A 2 1.68 5.92 14.56
CA SER A 2 1.60 5.73 13.12
C SER A 2 3.00 5.79 12.50
N GLY A 3 3.44 4.70 11.89
CA GLY A 3 4.65 4.68 11.07
C GLY A 3 4.52 5.64 9.89
N SER A 4 5.65 6.13 9.36
CA SER A 4 5.74 7.09 8.23
C SER A 4 4.86 6.71 7.01
N ARG A 5 4.53 5.42 6.87
CA ARG A 5 3.80 4.81 5.75
C ARG A 5 2.27 4.86 5.88
N GLN A 6 1.73 5.19 7.06
CA GLN A 6 0.27 5.14 7.31
C GLN A 6 -0.52 6.06 6.38
N GLY A 7 -1.54 5.49 5.74
CA GLY A 7 -2.47 6.18 4.84
C GLY A 7 -1.88 6.61 3.51
N ARG A 8 -0.61 6.30 3.22
CA ARG A 8 0.07 6.70 1.98
C ARG A 8 -0.18 5.68 0.87
N ILE A 9 -0.16 6.16 -0.38
CA ILE A 9 -0.17 5.28 -1.56
C ILE A 9 1.26 4.88 -1.85
N LEU A 10 1.55 3.58 -1.81
CA LEU A 10 2.90 3.06 -1.90
C LEU A 10 3.01 2.06 -3.06
N LEU A 11 4.16 2.05 -3.72
CA LEU A 11 4.61 0.93 -4.53
C LEU A 11 5.21 -0.11 -3.60
N ILE A 12 4.60 -1.29 -3.56
CA ILE A 12 4.90 -2.35 -2.61
C ILE A 12 5.26 -3.61 -3.39
N ARG A 13 6.33 -4.29 -2.96
CA ARG A 13 6.65 -5.64 -3.39
C ARG A 13 6.22 -6.63 -2.30
N LEU A 14 5.36 -7.57 -2.69
CA LEU A 14 4.96 -8.71 -1.87
C LEU A 14 6.08 -9.75 -1.90
N ARG A 15 6.54 -10.20 -0.72
CA ARG A 15 7.66 -11.16 -0.63
C ARG A 15 7.19 -12.60 -0.88
N ASP A 16 6.19 -13.01 -0.11
CA ASP A 16 5.68 -14.38 -0.08
C ASP A 16 4.25 -14.50 -0.64
N ALA A 17 3.78 -13.45 -1.32
CA ALA A 17 2.48 -13.38 -1.96
C ALA A 17 2.57 -12.76 -3.36
N VAL A 18 1.50 -12.91 -4.12
CA VAL A 18 1.25 -12.18 -5.38
C VAL A 18 -0.04 -11.39 -5.23
N ASP A 19 -0.13 -10.30 -5.97
CA ASP A 19 -1.33 -9.51 -6.08
C ASP A 19 -2.39 -10.36 -6.82
N PRO A 20 -3.58 -10.58 -6.22
CA PRO A 20 -4.57 -11.50 -6.77
C PRO A 20 -5.19 -11.02 -8.08
N GLU A 21 -5.02 -9.75 -8.42
CA GLU A 21 -5.63 -9.12 -9.60
C GLU A 21 -4.71 -9.18 -10.81
N THR A 22 -3.40 -9.11 -10.56
CA THR A 22 -2.37 -9.06 -11.60
C THR A 22 -1.52 -10.33 -11.68
N GLU A 23 -1.59 -11.19 -10.66
CA GLU A 23 -0.70 -12.35 -10.46
C GLU A 23 0.79 -11.97 -10.34
N GLU A 24 1.07 -10.67 -10.15
CA GLU A 24 2.42 -10.11 -10.06
C GLU A 24 2.79 -9.77 -8.62
N ARG A 25 4.09 -9.57 -8.35
CA ARG A 25 4.57 -9.29 -6.99
C ARG A 25 4.55 -7.81 -6.60
N PHE A 26 4.30 -6.92 -7.56
CA PHE A 26 4.30 -5.48 -7.33
C PHE A 26 2.88 -4.94 -7.39
N THR A 27 2.53 -4.12 -6.41
CA THR A 27 1.21 -3.51 -6.32
C THR A 27 1.30 -2.06 -5.87
N VAL A 28 0.34 -1.24 -6.31
CA VAL A 28 0.19 0.16 -5.86
C VAL A 28 -1.14 0.27 -5.15
N LYS A 29 -1.10 0.34 -3.82
CA LYS A 29 -2.28 0.40 -2.96
C LYS A 29 -2.03 1.34 -1.79
N ARG A 30 -3.10 1.78 -1.14
CA ARG A 30 -3.00 2.59 0.08
C ARG A 30 -2.61 1.68 1.25
N TYR A 31 -1.54 2.04 1.96
CA TYR A 31 -1.04 1.26 3.09
C TYR A 31 -1.67 1.72 4.40
N THR A 32 -2.22 0.78 5.16
CA THR A 32 -2.58 0.98 6.57
C THR A 32 -2.01 -0.14 7.40
N SER A 33 -1.59 0.14 8.64
CA SER A 33 -1.23 -0.92 9.58
C SER A 33 -1.60 -0.62 11.02
N GLU A 34 -1.99 -1.69 11.70
CA GLU A 34 -2.41 -1.72 13.08
C GLU A 34 -1.41 -2.58 13.86
N LYS A 35 -0.93 -2.06 14.99
CA LYS A 35 0.01 -2.76 15.87
C LYS A 35 -0.69 -3.04 17.17
N THR A 36 -0.76 -4.31 17.56
CA THR A 36 -1.29 -4.75 18.85
C THR A 36 -0.15 -5.35 19.65
N ASP A 37 0.18 -4.73 20.77
CA ASP A 37 1.10 -5.31 21.75
C ASP A 37 0.31 -6.27 22.67
N ASN A 38 0.74 -7.52 22.78
CA ASN A 38 0.18 -8.51 23.71
C ASN A 38 0.92 -8.44 25.08
N GLU A 39 0.27 -8.88 26.16
CA GLU A 39 0.84 -8.89 27.53
C GLU A 39 2.16 -9.68 27.62
N ASP A 40 2.35 -10.70 26.76
CA ASP A 40 3.58 -11.48 26.64
C ASP A 40 4.73 -10.78 25.87
N GLY A 41 4.54 -9.54 25.45
CA GLY A 41 5.54 -8.75 24.71
C GLY A 41 5.61 -9.05 23.21
N TRP A 42 4.73 -9.91 22.69
CA TRP A 42 4.56 -10.12 21.25
C TRP A 42 3.79 -8.98 20.60
N ARG A 43 4.25 -8.51 19.45
CA ARG A 43 3.61 -7.44 18.69
C ARG A 43 3.00 -8.02 17.43
N HIS A 44 1.67 -8.08 17.36
CA HIS A 44 0.99 -8.45 16.14
C HIS A 44 0.84 -7.22 15.26
N VAL A 45 1.36 -7.27 14.03
CA VAL A 45 1.14 -6.25 13.01
C VAL A 45 0.14 -6.77 11.98
N ARG A 46 -0.96 -6.02 11.81
CA ARG A 46 -1.89 -6.21 10.69
C ARG A 46 -1.62 -5.12 9.66
N ILE A 47 -1.27 -5.52 8.44
CA ILE A 47 -1.11 -4.62 7.30
C ILE A 47 -2.30 -4.81 6.38
N THR A 48 -2.93 -3.71 5.98
CA THR A 48 -4.00 -3.71 4.99
C THR A 48 -3.59 -2.82 3.83
N LEU A 49 -3.62 -3.40 2.63
CA LEU A 49 -3.39 -2.69 1.37
C LEU A 49 -4.75 -2.44 0.71
N GLU A 50 -5.23 -1.21 0.84
CA GLU A 50 -6.55 -0.82 0.37
C GLU A 50 -6.49 -0.37 -1.09
N PRO A 51 -7.35 -0.94 -1.96
CA PRO A 51 -7.49 -0.45 -3.32
C PRO A 51 -8.23 0.89 -3.32
N SER A 52 -7.83 1.79 -4.22
CA SER A 52 -8.57 3.04 -4.46
C SER A 52 -9.85 2.82 -5.28
N ASN A 53 -10.03 1.63 -5.86
CA ASN A 53 -11.21 1.26 -6.63
C ASN A 53 -12.01 0.18 -5.84
N PRO A 54 -13.28 0.44 -5.49
CA PRO A 54 -14.10 -0.46 -4.68
C PRO A 54 -14.47 -1.78 -5.37
N ALA A 55 -14.21 -1.93 -6.67
CA ALA A 55 -14.38 -3.20 -7.37
C ALA A 55 -13.35 -4.27 -6.98
N PHE A 56 -12.31 -3.89 -6.23
CA PHE A 56 -11.22 -4.76 -5.82
C PHE A 56 -11.22 -4.98 -4.31
N GLU A 57 -10.76 -6.16 -3.89
CA GLU A 57 -10.67 -6.52 -2.48
C GLU A 57 -9.36 -6.01 -1.86
N PRO A 58 -9.37 -5.65 -0.56
CA PRO A 58 -8.15 -5.31 0.17
C PRO A 58 -7.27 -6.53 0.39
N ILE A 59 -5.95 -6.35 0.26
CA ILE A 59 -4.98 -7.38 0.63
C ILE A 59 -4.65 -7.20 2.11
N VAL A 60 -4.95 -8.21 2.92
CA VAL A 60 -4.70 -8.20 4.36
C VAL A 60 -3.59 -9.19 4.70
N MET A 61 -2.58 -8.72 5.43
CA MET A 61 -1.46 -9.52 5.92
C MET A 61 -1.37 -9.37 7.43
N THR A 62 -1.15 -10.48 8.11
CA THR A 62 -1.05 -10.57 9.57
C THR A 62 0.22 -11.32 9.92
N GLY A 63 1.09 -10.70 10.71
CA GLY A 63 2.37 -11.29 11.10
C GLY A 63 2.93 -10.69 12.37
N ASP A 64 4.01 -11.29 12.88
CA ASP A 64 4.71 -10.82 14.07
C ASP A 64 5.52 -9.54 13.79
N GLU A 65 5.81 -9.22 12.53
CA GLU A 65 6.58 -8.04 12.11
C GLU A 65 6.07 -7.48 10.77
N GLU A 66 6.48 -6.27 10.38
CA GLU A 66 6.19 -5.70 9.04
C GLU A 66 6.98 -6.37 7.89
N GLY A 67 7.55 -7.57 8.13
CA GLY A 67 8.51 -8.24 7.26
C GLY A 67 7.94 -8.80 5.95
N ASP A 68 6.62 -8.92 5.82
CA ASP A 68 5.94 -9.52 4.67
C ASP A 68 5.93 -8.63 3.41
N VAL A 69 6.23 -7.33 3.57
CA VAL A 69 6.17 -6.34 2.49
C VAL A 69 7.42 -5.47 2.41
N ASP A 70 7.89 -5.25 1.19
CA ASP A 70 8.92 -4.25 0.89
C ASP A 70 8.30 -3.01 0.27
N VAL A 71 8.37 -1.88 0.98
CA VAL A 71 7.98 -0.57 0.42
C VAL A 71 9.12 -0.06 -0.46
N ILE A 72 8.85 0.08 -1.76
CA ILE A 72 9.84 0.49 -2.75
C ILE A 72 9.81 2.00 -2.97
N ALA A 73 8.62 2.59 -3.06
CA ALA A 73 8.43 4.01 -3.31
C ALA A 73 7.06 4.49 -2.80
N GLU A 74 6.89 5.81 -2.73
CA GLU A 74 5.63 6.49 -2.47
C GLU A 74 5.13 7.17 -3.74
N LEU A 75 3.83 7.02 -4.03
CA LEU A 75 3.18 7.75 -5.10
C LEU A 75 2.80 9.15 -4.61
N LEU A 76 3.47 10.18 -5.14
CA LEU A 76 3.22 11.57 -4.77
C LEU A 76 2.15 12.24 -5.65
N GLU A 77 2.23 12.05 -6.96
CA GLU A 77 1.37 12.74 -7.91
C GLU A 77 1.14 11.87 -9.16
N VAL A 78 -0.05 11.99 -9.74
CA VAL A 78 -0.37 11.45 -11.07
C VAL A 78 -0.39 12.61 -12.04
N LEU A 79 0.55 12.60 -12.99
CA LEU A 79 0.62 13.62 -14.03
C LEU A 79 -0.43 13.31 -15.10
N GLY A 80 -1.45 14.16 -15.20
CA GLY A 80 -2.47 14.08 -16.24
C GLY A 80 -1.99 14.62 -17.58
N CYS A 81 -2.68 14.24 -18.67
CA CYS A 81 -2.50 14.90 -19.96
C CYS A 81 -3.01 16.35 -19.84
N ALA A 82 -2.13 17.33 -20.03
CA ALA A 82 -2.56 18.72 -20.15
C ALA A 82 -3.44 18.86 -21.39
N ALA A 83 -4.63 19.45 -21.26
CA ALA A 83 -5.36 19.93 -22.42
C ALA A 83 -4.44 20.91 -23.19
N PRO A 84 -4.40 20.87 -24.54
CA PRO A 84 -3.58 21.82 -25.29
C PRO A 84 -4.00 23.23 -24.88
N GLU A 85 -3.04 23.98 -24.36
CA GLU A 85 -3.16 25.41 -24.11
C GLU A 85 -3.70 26.07 -25.38
N SER A 86 -4.93 26.60 -25.27
CA SER A 86 -5.56 27.30 -26.38
C SER A 86 -4.76 28.56 -26.65
N GLY A 87 -3.91 28.51 -27.67
CA GLY A 87 -3.20 29.68 -28.17
C GLY A 87 -4.21 30.72 -28.64
N THR A 88 -4.29 31.85 -27.94
CA THR A 88 -4.91 33.06 -28.47
C THR A 88 -3.92 33.67 -29.46
N THR A 89 -4.30 33.62 -30.74
CA THR A 89 -3.75 34.46 -31.82
C THR A 89 -4.16 35.91 -31.62
#